data_AF-A0A6M8W8X2-F1
#
_entry.id   AF-A0A6M8W8X2-F1
#
_cell.length_a   1.000
_cell.length_b   1.000
_cell.length_c   1.000
_cell.angle_alpha   90.00
_cell.angle_beta   90.00
_cell.angle_gamma   90.00
#
_symmetry.space_group_name_H-M   'P 1'
#
loop_
_entity.id
_entity.type
_entity.pdbx_description
1 polymer ?
#
loop_
_entity_poly.entity_id
_entity_poly.type
_entity_poly.pdbx_seq_one_letter_code
_entity_poly.pdbx_strand_id
1 'polypeptide(L)'
;MARTPGHDSPNHNDAQDALRVVTLVHGRHRWRFSCHRGEERSLVTAVAKAALKGQGGLDLADAAILARRLDAWPAPGTSHDARPDSGHHL
;
A
#
# COMPACT_ATOMS: atom_id res chain seq x y z
N MET A 1 -12.54 -31.41 -45.55
CA MET A 1 -12.75 -29.98 -45.25
C MET A 1 -12.93 -29.82 -43.75
N ALA A 2 -12.27 -28.82 -43.16
CA ALA A 2 -12.44 -28.24 -41.82
C ALA A 2 -12.22 -29.11 -40.57
N ARG A 3 -11.07 -28.93 -39.89
CA ARG A 3 -10.94 -28.79 -38.42
C ARG A 3 -9.69 -27.97 -38.09
N THR A 4 -9.85 -26.66 -37.93
CA THR A 4 -8.85 -25.74 -37.35
C THR A 4 -8.80 -25.90 -35.81
N PRO A 5 -7.71 -25.47 -35.16
CA PRO A 5 -7.26 -25.97 -33.87
C PRO A 5 -7.98 -25.30 -32.70
N GLY A 6 -8.43 -26.11 -31.74
CA GLY A 6 -8.86 -25.64 -30.41
C GLY A 6 -7.65 -25.33 -29.56
N HIS A 7 -7.01 -24.20 -29.83
CA HIS A 7 -6.06 -23.57 -28.90
C HIS A 7 -6.88 -22.91 -27.78
N ASP A 8 -7.40 -23.71 -26.85
CA ASP A 8 -7.95 -23.20 -25.59
C ASP A 8 -6.77 -23.03 -24.62
N SER A 9 -6.02 -21.95 -24.83
CA SER A 9 -5.12 -21.46 -23.80
C SER A 9 -6.01 -20.94 -22.67
N PRO A 10 -5.89 -21.47 -21.43
CA PRO A 10 -6.63 -20.91 -20.32
C PRO A 10 -6.16 -19.48 -20.15
N ASN A 11 -7.04 -18.54 -20.50
CA ASN A 11 -6.92 -17.14 -20.16
C ASN A 11 -7.08 -17.07 -18.63
N HIS A 12 -6.03 -17.49 -17.90
CA HIS A 12 -5.86 -17.12 -16.51
C HIS A 12 -5.86 -15.62 -16.55
N ASN A 13 -6.98 -15.03 -16.11
CA ASN A 13 -7.09 -13.64 -15.79
C ASN A 13 -5.77 -13.26 -15.10
N ASP A 14 -4.92 -12.60 -15.87
CA ASP A 14 -3.91 -11.64 -15.45
C ASP A 14 -4.74 -10.54 -14.76
N ALA A 15 -5.35 -10.91 -13.63
CA ALA A 15 -5.91 -10.02 -12.66
C ALA A 15 -4.69 -9.25 -12.24
N GLN A 16 -4.48 -8.17 -12.96
CA GLN A 16 -3.39 -7.23 -12.86
C GLN A 16 -3.19 -6.98 -11.39
N ASP A 17 -2.26 -7.74 -10.84
CA ASP A 17 -1.87 -7.68 -9.47
C ASP A 17 -0.94 -6.48 -9.43
N ALA A 18 -1.58 -5.31 -9.57
CA ALA A 18 -0.94 -4.09 -9.98
C ALA A 18 -0.09 -3.65 -8.81
N LEU A 19 1.17 -4.11 -8.78
CA LEU A 19 2.19 -3.71 -7.84
C LEU A 19 2.17 -2.18 -7.76
N ARG A 20 1.69 -1.68 -6.63
CA ARG A 20 1.67 -0.26 -6.31
C ARG A 20 2.98 0.11 -5.65
N VAL A 21 3.57 1.20 -6.11
CA VAL A 21 4.74 1.79 -5.43
C VAL A 21 4.23 2.70 -4.33
N VAL A 22 4.46 2.31 -3.08
CA VAL A 22 4.20 3.12 -1.89
C VAL A 22 5.48 3.87 -1.55
N THR A 23 5.39 5.21 -1.52
CA THR A 23 6.49 6.06 -1.04
C THR A 23 6.14 6.58 0.35
N LEU A 24 6.99 6.28 1.33
CA LEU A 24 6.91 6.86 2.67
C LEU A 24 7.94 7.98 2.76
N VAL A 25 7.50 9.18 3.13
CA VAL A 25 8.36 10.35 3.32
C VAL A 25 8.13 10.92 4.70
N HIS A 26 9.20 11.11 5.48
CA HIS A 26 9.15 11.77 6.78
C HIS A 26 10.42 12.61 6.99
N GLY A 27 10.29 13.93 6.93
CA GLY A 27 11.43 14.84 6.98
C GLY A 27 12.43 14.56 5.84
N ARG A 28 13.65 14.14 6.19
CA ARG A 28 14.70 13.74 5.23
C ARG A 28 14.66 12.26 4.84
N HIS A 29 13.84 11.45 5.51
CA HIS A 29 13.76 10.02 5.29
C HIS A 29 12.76 9.72 4.18
N ARG A 30 13.20 8.97 3.17
CA ARG A 30 12.37 8.57 2.03
C ARG A 30 12.57 7.09 1.75
N TRP A 31 11.48 6.34 1.79
CA TRP A 31 11.45 4.92 1.45
C TRP A 31 10.48 4.67 0.31
N ARG A 32 10.86 3.79 -0.61
CA ARG A 32 10.00 3.29 -1.68
C ARG A 32 9.86 1.79 -1.54
N PHE A 33 8.62 1.33 -1.54
CA PHE A 33 8.30 -0.07 -1.50
C PHE A 33 7.31 -0.39 -2.62
N SER A 34 7.39 -1.60 -3.16
CA SER A 34 6.40 -2.11 -4.11
C SER A 34 5.59 -3.18 -3.39
N CYS A 35 4.27 -3.05 -3.38
CA CYS A 35 3.38 -4.04 -2.79
C CYS A 35 2.06 -4.14 -3.55
N HIS A 36 1.32 -5.20 -3.28
CA HIS A 36 -0.02 -5.37 -3.81
C HIS A 36 -1.00 -4.39 -3.15
N ARG A 37 -2.07 -4.06 -3.87
CA ARG A 37 -3.11 -3.17 -3.35
C ARG A 37 -3.80 -3.85 -2.17
N GLY A 38 -3.89 -3.15 -1.04
CA GLY A 38 -4.43 -3.69 0.22
C GLY A 38 -3.35 -4.25 1.16
N GLU A 39 -2.13 -4.48 0.68
CA GLU A 39 -1.02 -4.98 1.49
C GLU A 39 -0.12 -3.86 2.06
N GLU A 40 -0.41 -2.59 1.75
CA GLU A 40 0.43 -1.46 2.14
C GLU A 40 0.67 -1.43 3.66
N ARG A 41 -0.37 -1.69 4.44
CA ARG A 41 -0.29 -1.71 5.91
C ARG A 41 0.57 -2.88 6.42
N SER A 42 0.43 -4.07 5.83
CA SER A 42 1.25 -5.24 6.17
C SER A 42 2.72 -4.99 5.87
N LEU A 43 3.01 -4.40 4.71
CA LEU A 43 4.35 -4.02 4.31
C LEU A 43 4.98 -3.01 5.28
N VAL A 44 4.28 -1.89 5.57
CA VAL A 44 4.78 -0.87 6.50
C VAL A 44 5.00 -1.47 7.91
N THR A 45 4.14 -2.39 8.33
CA THR A 45 4.31 -3.14 9.59
C THR A 45 5.56 -4.02 9.57
N ALA A 46 5.82 -4.72 8.47
CA ALA A 46 7.02 -5.53 8.32
C ALA A 46 8.30 -4.67 8.33
N VAL A 47 8.28 -3.51 7.67
CA VAL A 47 9.39 -2.55 7.66
C VAL A 47 9.62 -1.98 9.06
N ALA A 48 8.57 -1.62 9.80
CA ALA A 48 8.70 -1.15 11.18
C ALA A 48 9.35 -2.21 12.09
N LYS A 49 8.99 -3.49 11.92
CA LYS A 49 9.61 -4.61 12.64
C LYS A 49 11.08 -4.81 12.25
N ALA A 50 11.42 -4.64 10.98
CA ALA A 50 12.81 -4.72 10.52
C ALA A 50 13.66 -3.57 11.10
N ALA A 51 13.09 -2.35 11.15
CA ALA A 51 13.72 -1.19 11.77
C ALA A 51 13.97 -1.39 13.27
N LEU A 52 13.02 -1.97 14.01
CA LEU A 52 13.20 -2.34 15.43
C LEU A 52 14.35 -3.34 15.63
N LYS A 53 14.66 -4.15 14.62
CA LYS A 53 15.77 -5.11 14.64
C LYS A 53 17.08 -4.53 14.10
N GLY A 54 17.10 -3.25 13.68
CA GLY A 54 18.26 -2.62 13.05
C GLY A 54 18.63 -3.23 11.69
N GLN A 55 17.66 -3.80 10.97
CA GLN A 55 17.89 -4.48 9.69
C GLN A 55 17.65 -3.55 8.49
N GLY A 56 18.39 -3.76 7.40
CA GLY A 56 18.17 -3.06 6.14
C GLY A 56 18.56 -1.57 6.15
N GLY A 57 19.44 -1.15 7.05
CA GLY A 57 19.86 0.24 7.19
C GLY A 57 18.83 1.16 7.85
N LEU A 58 17.82 0.57 8.50
CA LEU A 58 16.80 1.25 9.26
C LEU A 58 17.18 1.31 10.73
N ASP A 59 16.93 2.44 11.38
CA ASP A 59 17.21 2.65 12.79
C ASP A 59 15.94 2.71 13.67
N LEU A 60 16.14 2.94 14.97
CA LEU A 60 15.04 3.03 15.93
C LEU A 60 14.15 4.26 15.69
N ALA A 61 14.69 5.35 15.14
CA ALA A 61 13.92 6.54 14.81
C ALA A 61 12.99 6.26 13.61
N ASP A 62 13.48 5.53 12.62
CA ASP A 62 12.68 5.05 11.49
C ASP A 62 11.53 4.15 11.96
N ALA A 63 11.79 3.26 12.92
CA ALA A 63 10.75 2.43 13.53
C ALA A 63 9.63 3.27 14.17
N ALA A 64 9.98 4.32 14.91
CA ALA A 64 9.01 5.20 15.55
C ALA A 64 8.16 5.98 14.53
N ILE A 65 8.78 6.45 13.44
CA ILE A 65 8.10 7.12 12.32
C ILE A 65 7.09 6.17 11.67
N LEU A 66 7.50 4.94 11.36
CA LEU A 66 6.65 3.95 10.72
C LEU A 66 5.50 3.53 11.63
N ALA A 67 5.75 3.36 12.93
CA ALA A 67 4.70 3.07 13.92
C ALA A 67 3.64 4.17 13.98
N ARG A 68 4.07 5.45 14.01
CA ARG A 68 3.14 6.60 13.98
C ARG A 68 2.34 6.66 12.69
N ARG A 69 2.94 6.26 11.55
CA ARG A 69 2.24 6.19 10.27
C ARG A 69 1.20 5.07 10.23
N LEU A 70 1.47 3.94 10.88
CA LEU A 70 0.52 2.82 11.01
C LEU A 70 -0.67 3.20 11.88
N ASP A 71 -0.44 3.95 12.95
CA ASP A 71 -1.48 4.47 13.84
C ASP A 71 -2.40 5.47 13.11
N ALA A 72 -1.81 6.36 12.30
CA ALA A 72 -2.54 7.31 11.46
C ALA A 72 -3.13 6.68 10.17
N TRP A 73 -2.97 5.37 9.95
CA TRP A 73 -3.47 4.73 8.74
C TRP A 73 -4.99 4.58 8.84
N PRO A 74 -5.78 5.17 7.92
CA PRO A 74 -7.23 5.07 7.97
C PRO A 74 -7.62 3.59 7.95
N ALA A 75 -8.51 3.20 8.86
CA ALA A 75 -9.06 1.85 8.84
C ALA A 75 -9.71 1.63 7.46
N PRO A 76 -9.55 0.44 6.85
CA PRO A 76 -10.26 0.13 5.62
C PRO A 76 -11.77 0.22 5.92
N GLY A 77 -12.41 1.29 5.44
CA GLY A 77 -13.82 1.59 5.73
C GLY A 77 -14.09 3.03 6.18
N THR A 78 -13.10 3.79 6.65
CA THR A 78 -13.27 5.24 6.88
C THR A 78 -12.94 5.98 5.60
N SER A 79 -13.84 5.88 4.62
CA SER A 79 -13.88 6.83 3.51
C SER A 79 -13.94 8.23 4.11
N HIS A 80 -12.91 9.01 3.86
CA HIS A 80 -12.88 10.44 4.07
C HIS A 80 -13.78 11.09 3.01
N ASP A 81 -15.09 10.77 3.02
CA ASP A 81 -16.12 11.61 2.42
C ASP A 81 -16.63 12.52 3.54
N ALA A 82 -15.74 13.38 4.02
CA ALA A 82 -16.13 14.57 4.74
C ALA A 82 -16.00 15.70 3.73
N ARG A 83 -16.89 15.75 2.73
CA ARG A 83 -17.23 17.05 2.15
C ARG A 83 -17.86 17.84 3.31
N PRO A 84 -17.24 18.92 3.81
CA PRO A 84 -17.99 19.84 4.63
C PRO A 84 -19.10 20.40 3.73
N ASP A 85 -20.34 20.03 4.03
CA ASP A 85 -21.51 20.67 3.46
C ASP A 85 -21.34 22.18 3.69
N SER A 86 -21.04 22.90 2.62
CA SER A 86 -21.03 24.35 2.62
C SER A 86 -22.49 24.80 2.66
N GLY A 87 -23.12 24.62 3.82
CA GLY A 87 -24.46 25.08 4.13
C GLY A 87 -24.45 26.60 4.28
N HIS A 88 -24.47 27.28 3.14
CA HIS A 88 -24.73 28.71 3.01
C HIS A 88 -26.24 28.94 3.16
N HIS A 89 -26.72 29.19 4.39
CA HIS A 89 -28.08 29.66 4.71
C HIS A 89 -27.96 30.21 6.15
N LEU A 90 -28.25 31.46 6.52
CA LEU A 90 -28.95 32.61 5.94
C LEU A 90 -28.30 33.88 6.51
#